data_AF-A0A6B3GVC5-F1
#
_entry.id   AF-A0A6B3GVC5-F1
#
_cell.length_a   1.000
_cell.length_b   1.000
_cell.length_c   1.000
_cell.angle_alpha   90.00
_cell.angle_beta   90.00
_cell.angle_gamma   90.00
#
_symmetry.space_group_name_H-M   'P 1'
#
loop_
_entity.id
_entity.type
_entity.pdbx_description
1 polymer ?
#
loop_
_entity_poly.entity_id
_entity_poly.type
_entity_poly.pdbx_seq_one_letter_code
_entity_poly.pdbx_strand_id
1 'polypeptide(L)' 'HGYAPPSWPRPEDSQQAHLRILVAREDIDEAEREAISLGARPVDTGESNSGPRDVRVYGDPAGHSFSLAVYPLRED' A
#
# COMPACT_ATOMS: atom_id res chain seq x y z
N HIS A 1 -0.58 -18.34 22.97
CA HIS A 1 -0.51 -18.34 21.50
C HIS A 1 0.33 -17.15 21.07
N GLY A 2 1.42 -17.38 20.33
CA GLY A 2 2.31 -16.33 19.86
C GLY A 2 1.78 -15.67 18.59
N TYR A 3 1.69 -14.35 18.58
CA TYR A 3 1.50 -13.57 17.36
C TYR A 3 2.80 -13.60 16.55
N ALA A 4 2.74 -14.13 15.33
CA ALA A 4 3.84 -14.04 14.37
C ALA A 4 3.46 -12.98 13.33
N PRO A 5 4.19 -11.85 13.24
CA PRO A 5 3.89 -10.81 12.27
C PRO A 5 3.94 -11.36 10.85
N PRO A 6 3.16 -10.82 9.90
CA PRO A 6 3.33 -11.08 8.49
C PRO A 6 4.79 -10.88 8.07
N SER A 7 5.29 -11.77 7.22
CA SER A 7 6.62 -11.69 6.63
C SER A 7 6.42 -11.65 5.13
N TRP A 8 7.15 -10.82 4.39
CA TRP A 8 7.03 -10.79 2.94
C TRP A 8 8.36 -11.15 2.29
N PRO A 9 8.40 -12.01 1.24
CA PRO A 9 7.30 -12.83 0.71
C PRO A 9 6.96 -14.05 1.59
N ARG A 10 5.75 -14.62 1.43
CA ARG A 10 5.24 -15.83 2.14
C ARG A 10 5.03 -17.02 1.18
N PRO A 11 4.84 -18.24 1.71
CA PRO A 11 4.44 -19.39 0.90
C PRO A 11 3.16 -19.13 0.09
N GLU A 12 3.12 -19.70 -1.12
CA GLU A 12 2.12 -19.47 -2.17
C GLU A 12 0.68 -19.82 -1.74
N ASP A 13 0.52 -20.73 -0.78
CA ASP A 13 -0.79 -21.17 -0.25
C ASP A 13 -1.32 -20.33 0.92
N SER A 14 -0.67 -19.23 1.28
CA SER A 14 -1.13 -18.35 2.37
C SER A 14 -2.18 -17.34 1.87
N GLN A 15 -3.41 -17.39 2.40
CA GLN A 15 -4.40 -16.32 2.18
C GLN A 15 -3.94 -15.01 2.83
N GLN A 16 -3.96 -13.91 2.08
CA GLN A 16 -3.59 -12.58 2.54
C GLN A 16 -4.73 -11.60 2.27
N ALA A 17 -5.19 -10.89 3.32
CA ALA A 17 -6.07 -9.75 3.13
C ALA A 17 -5.22 -8.55 2.67
N HIS A 18 -5.49 -8.04 1.46
CA HIS A 18 -4.84 -6.82 0.96
C HIS A 18 -5.72 -5.61 1.25
N LEU A 19 -5.22 -4.68 2.06
CA LEU A 19 -5.90 -3.41 2.32
C LEU A 19 -5.52 -2.40 1.23
N ARG A 20 -6.53 -1.90 0.51
CA ARG A 20 -6.38 -0.80 -0.46
C ARG A 20 -7.14 0.41 0.03
N ILE A 21 -6.43 1.51 0.26
CA ILE A 21 -6.98 2.80 0.63
C ILE A 21 -7.07 3.64 -0.64
N LEU A 22 -8.26 4.15 -0.93
CA LEU A 22 -8.49 5.02 -2.07
C LEU A 22 -8.37 6.48 -1.64
N VAL A 23 -7.58 7.24 -2.38
CA VAL A 23 -7.25 8.64 -2.11
C VAL A 23 -7.58 9.47 -3.35
N ALA A 24 -7.97 10.73 -3.17
CA ALA A 24 -8.08 11.63 -4.31
C ALA A 24 -6.70 11.82 -4.98
N ARG A 25 -6.68 12.12 -6.28
CA ARG A 25 -5.42 12.24 -7.01
C ARG A 25 -4.55 13.38 -6.49
N GLU A 26 -5.15 14.47 -6.07
CA GLU A 26 -4.42 15.61 -5.51
C GLU A 26 -3.86 15.36 -4.10
N ASP A 27 -4.39 14.38 -3.37
CA ASP A 27 -4.06 14.12 -1.97
C ASP A 27 -3.05 12.98 -1.78
N ILE A 28 -2.68 12.27 -2.85
CA ILE A 28 -1.87 11.04 -2.73
C ILE A 28 -0.47 11.29 -2.12
N ASP A 29 0.12 12.45 -2.39
CA ASP A 29 1.40 12.84 -1.80
C ASP A 29 1.29 13.25 -0.33
N GLU A 30 0.13 13.76 0.10
CA GLU A 30 -0.14 14.01 1.52
C GLU A 30 -0.40 12.69 2.25
N ALA A 31 -1.22 11.81 1.68
CA ALA A 31 -1.49 10.50 2.24
C ALA A 31 -0.22 9.65 2.40
N GLU A 32 0.72 9.73 1.45
CA GLU A 32 2.04 9.11 1.61
C GLU A 32 2.82 9.68 2.80
N ARG A 33 2.88 11.02 2.94
CA ARG A 33 3.56 11.68 4.04
C ARG A 33 2.96 11.28 5.39
N GLU A 34 1.64 11.23 5.49
CA GLU A 34 0.94 10.76 6.68
C GLU A 34 1.24 9.28 6.98
N ALA A 35 1.16 8.41 5.99
CA ALA A 35 1.48 6.99 6.16
C ALA A 35 2.90 6.79 6.69
N ILE A 36 3.88 7.48 6.11
CA ILE A 36 5.28 7.44 6.56
C ILE A 36 5.42 7.98 7.99
N SER A 37 4.74 9.08 8.32
CA SER A 37 4.73 9.66 9.67
C SER A 37 4.21 8.68 10.72
N LEU A 38 3.23 7.84 10.33
CA LEU A 38 2.68 6.76 11.17
C LEU A 38 3.55 5.49 11.20
N GLY A 39 4.69 5.49 10.51
CA GLY A 39 5.67 4.39 10.52
C GLY A 39 5.56 3.42 9.35
N ALA A 40 4.76 3.73 8.33
CA ALA A 40 4.75 2.95 7.10
C ALA A 40 6.10 3.06 6.36
N ARG A 41 6.53 1.96 5.75
CA ARG A 41 7.79 1.85 5.00
C ARG A 41 7.49 1.49 3.55
N PRO A 42 7.98 2.25 2.56
CA PRO A 42 7.75 1.91 1.16
C PRO A 42 8.36 0.53 0.84
N VAL A 43 7.59 -0.29 0.13
CA VAL A 43 8.05 -1.58 -0.40
C VAL A 43 8.39 -1.34 -1.87
N ASP A 44 9.67 -1.52 -2.23
CA ASP A 44 10.28 -1.17 -3.53
C ASP A 44 9.29 -1.02 -4.70
N THR A 45 9.04 0.24 -5.09
CA THR A 45 7.97 0.65 -6.01
C THR A 45 8.46 0.67 -7.46
N GLY A 46 8.94 -0.47 -7.96
CA GLY A 46 9.22 -0.63 -9.38
C GLY A 46 7.96 -0.39 -10.22
N GLU A 47 7.98 0.64 -11.07
CA GLU A 47 7.02 0.95 -12.16
C GLU A 47 5.56 1.31 -11.80
N SER A 48 5.06 1.11 -10.58
CA SER A 48 3.63 1.41 -10.23
C SER A 48 3.31 2.86 -9.80
N ASN A 49 4.32 3.71 -9.62
CA ASN A 49 4.15 5.12 -9.20
C ASN A 49 3.99 6.11 -10.37
N SER A 50 3.75 5.62 -11.58
CA SER A 50 3.52 6.49 -12.75
C SER A 50 2.59 5.77 -13.73
N GLY A 51 1.30 5.79 -13.41
CA GLY A 51 0.25 5.21 -14.24
C GLY A 51 -1.11 5.81 -13.93
N PRO A 52 -2.15 5.49 -14.74
CA PRO A 52 -3.50 6.03 -14.57
C PRO A 52 -4.13 5.73 -13.20
N ARG A 53 -3.56 4.77 -12.44
CA ARG A 53 -4.03 4.32 -11.14
C ARG A 53 -3.15 4.72 -9.95
N ASP A 54 -2.00 5.36 -10.17
CA ASP A 54 -0.97 5.75 -9.18
C ASP A 54 -1.03 4.94 -7.89
N VAL A 55 -0.36 3.79 -7.84
CA VAL A 55 -0.46 2.84 -6.73
C VAL A 55 0.87 2.78 -5.98
N ARG A 56 0.84 3.13 -4.70
CA ARG A 56 2.00 3.11 -3.81
C ARG A 56 1.80 2.03 -2.73
N VAL A 57 2.80 1.17 -2.54
CA VAL A 57 2.72 0.03 -1.60
C VAL A 57 3.64 0.26 -0.41
N TYR A 58 3.12 0.00 0.79
CA TYR A 58 3.85 0.17 2.04
C TYR A 58 3.68 -1.04 2.95
N GLY A 59 4.67 -1.27 3.80
CA GLY A 59 4.59 -2.14 4.96
C GLY A 59 4.36 -1.32 6.22
N ASP A 60 3.38 -1.70 7.04
CA ASP A 60 3.18 -1.11 8.35
C ASP A 60 4.22 -1.63 9.37
N PRO A 61 4.39 -1.00 10.56
CA PRO A 61 5.33 -1.44 11.58
C PRO A 61 5.19 -2.90 12.03
N ALA A 62 3.99 -3.49 11.93
CA ALA A 62 3.72 -4.89 12.24
C ALA A 62 4.03 -5.84 11.07
N GLY A 63 4.39 -5.32 9.89
CA GLY A 63 4.82 -6.11 8.72
C GLY A 63 3.72 -6.43 7.70
N HIS A 64 2.50 -5.89 7.85
CA HIS A 64 1.44 -6.06 6.84
C HIS A 64 1.66 -5.11 5.67
N SER A 65 1.43 -5.59 4.45
CA SER A 65 1.39 -4.74 3.27
C SER A 65 0.01 -4.09 3.09
N PHE A 66 0.00 -2.85 2.63
CA PHE A 66 -1.19 -2.14 2.16
C PHE A 66 -0.83 -1.22 1.00
N SER A 67 -1.83 -0.73 0.27
CA SER A 67 -1.61 0.18 -0.86
C SER A 67 -2.46 1.44 -0.76
N LEU A 68 -1.84 2.59 -1.04
CA LEU A 68 -2.54 3.82 -1.43
C LEU A 68 -2.77 3.79 -2.94
N ALA A 69 -3.95 4.19 -3.40
CA ALA A 69 -4.22 4.29 -4.82
C ALA A 69 -5.20 5.41 -5.13
N VAL A 70 -5.07 6.02 -6.31
CA VAL A 70 -6.08 6.97 -6.78
C VAL A 70 -7.28 6.26 -7.39
N TYR A 71 -8.45 6.89 -7.32
CA TYR A 71 -9.57 6.47 -8.15
C TYR A 71 -9.16 6.57 -9.63
N PRO A 72 -9.48 5.57 -10.46
CA PRO A 72 -9.42 5.80 -11.90
C PRO A 72 -10.37 6.95 -12.23
N LEU A 73 -9.91 7.88 -13.07
CA LEU A 73 -10.82 8.87 -13.66
C LEU A 73 -11.97 8.08 -14.28
N ARG A 74 -13.21 8.41 -13.93
CA ARG A 74 -14.35 7.85 -14.62
C ARG A 74 -14.27 8.40 -16.04
N GLU A 75 -14.04 7.52 -17.02
CA GLU A 75 -14.37 7.83 -18.40
C GLU A 75 -15.91 7.89 -18.43
N ASP A 76 -16.45 9.08 -18.70
CA ASP A 76 -17.88 9.28 -18.95
C ASP A 76 -18.32 8.51 -20.20
#